data_AF-A0A3N1MGU0-F1
#
_entry.id   AF-A0A3N1MGU0-F1
#
_cell.length_a   1.000
_cell.length_b   1.000
_cell.length_c   1.000
_cell.angle_alpha   90.00
_cell.angle_beta   90.00
_cell.angle_gamma   90.00
#
_symmetry.space_group_name_H-M   'P 1'
#
loop_
_entity.id
_entity.type
_entity.pdbx_description
1 polymer ?
#
loop_
_entity_poly.entity_id
_entity_poly.type
_entity_poly.pdbx_seq_one_letter_code
_entity_poly.pdbx_strand_id
1 'polypeptide(L)'
;MSVQEDASISVDLKPGTEADYRHDDDQCLKRLGIDPDASPSRTQLRQAYEASVQGAACLREAGWTISTAPTFDTFEDHYDSDPWYPWAEVPDEDFAEAARSCPTPEPTY
;
A
#
# COMPACT_ATOMS: atom_id res chain seq x y z
N MET A 1 -17.72 -7.05 15.85
CA MET A 1 -18.32 -6.53 14.60
C MET A 1 -19.32 -5.48 14.99
N SER A 2 -18.89 -4.23 14.86
CA SER A 2 -19.69 -3.06 15.20
C SER A 2 -19.71 -2.19 13.95
N VAL A 3 -20.90 -1.73 13.55
CA VAL A 3 -21.03 -0.74 12.47
C VAL A 3 -20.82 0.62 13.12
N GLN A 4 -19.80 1.36 12.66
CA GLN A 4 -19.56 2.73 13.12
C GLN A 4 -20.50 3.71 12.41
N GLU A 5 -20.68 4.91 12.96
CA GLU A 5 -21.62 5.91 12.43
C GLU A 5 -21.28 6.39 11.00
N ASP A 6 -20.04 6.18 10.55
CA ASP A 6 -19.56 6.45 9.19
C ASP A 6 -19.77 5.27 8.21
N ALA A 7 -20.52 4.25 8.61
CA ALA A 7 -20.77 3.01 7.86
C ALA A 7 -19.52 2.13 7.62
N SER A 8 -18.38 2.42 8.23
CA SER A 8 -17.28 1.46 8.32
C SER A 8 -17.65 0.27 9.22
N ILE A 9 -17.31 -0.93 8.75
CA ILE A 9 -17.40 -2.15 9.54
C ILE A 9 -16.03 -2.38 10.15
N SER A 10 -15.91 -2.10 11.44
CA SER A 10 -14.72 -2.44 12.20
C SER A 10 -14.86 -3.86 12.74
N VAL A 11 -13.93 -4.71 12.32
CA VAL A 11 -13.75 -6.03 12.91
C VAL A 11 -12.71 -5.87 14.01
N ASP A 12 -13.17 -5.64 15.24
CA ASP A 12 -12.32 -5.79 16.41
C ASP A 12 -11.84 -7.24 16.48
N LEU A 13 -10.59 -7.48 16.07
CA LEU A 13 -9.92 -8.75 16.34
C LEU A 13 -9.86 -8.91 17.85
N LYS A 14 -10.30 -10.08 18.32
CA LYS A 14 -10.26 -10.36 19.76
C LYS A 14 -8.78 -10.35 20.18
N PRO A 15 -8.40 -9.66 21.26
CA PRO A 15 -7.01 -9.64 21.69
C PRO A 15 -6.49 -11.07 21.88
N GLY A 16 -5.36 -11.38 21.23
CA GLY A 16 -4.76 -12.71 21.23
C GLY A 16 -5.11 -13.61 20.05
N THR A 17 -5.95 -13.17 19.10
CA THR A 17 -6.21 -13.91 17.84
C THR A 17 -5.32 -13.46 16.68
N GLU A 18 -4.43 -12.48 16.87
CA GLU A 18 -3.56 -11.99 15.79
C GLU A 18 -2.59 -13.05 15.25
N ALA A 19 -2.21 -14.03 16.07
CA ALA A 19 -1.37 -15.14 15.63
C ALA A 19 -2.18 -16.12 14.75
N ASP A 20 -3.39 -16.47 15.17
CA ASP A 20 -4.28 -17.37 14.42
C ASP A 20 -4.70 -16.75 13.09
N TYR A 21 -5.01 -15.44 13.09
CA TYR A 21 -5.34 -14.70 11.87
C TYR A 21 -4.17 -14.69 10.87
N ARG A 22 -2.95 -14.38 11.32
CA ARG A 22 -1.75 -14.42 10.47
C ARG A 22 -1.49 -15.82 9.94
N HIS A 23 -1.66 -16.85 10.78
CA HIS A 23 -1.53 -18.22 10.34
C HIS A 23 -2.54 -18.59 9.24
N ASP A 24 -3.80 -18.20 9.39
CA ASP A 24 -4.84 -18.47 8.39
C ASP A 24 -4.58 -17.74 7.07
N ASP A 25 -4.09 -16.50 7.14
CA ASP A 25 -3.70 -15.71 5.97
C ASP A 25 -2.50 -16.34 5.22
N ASP A 26 -1.46 -16.72 5.95
CA ASP A 26 -0.30 -17.44 5.38
C ASP A 26 -0.72 -18.73 4.68
N GLN A 27 -1.63 -19.50 5.29
CA GLN A 27 -2.16 -20.72 4.69
C GLN A 27 -2.98 -20.44 3.43
N CYS A 28 -3.71 -19.33 3.39
CA CYS A 28 -4.44 -18.89 2.21
C CYS A 28 -3.48 -18.57 1.06
N LEU A 29 -2.46 -17.75 1.33
CA LEU A 29 -1.45 -17.34 0.34
C LEU A 29 -0.65 -18.54 -0.19
N LYS A 30 -0.20 -19.43 0.71
CA LYS A 30 0.50 -20.67 0.34
C LYS A 30 -0.34 -21.58 -0.57
N ARG A 31 -1.66 -21.66 -0.37
CA ARG A 31 -2.56 -22.42 -1.26
C ARG A 31 -2.69 -21.80 -2.65
N LEU A 32 -2.55 -20.49 -2.76
CA LEU A 32 -2.52 -19.77 -4.03
C LEU A 32 -1.14 -19.81 -4.71
N GLY A 33 -0.15 -20.44 -4.06
CA GLY A 33 1.23 -20.49 -4.55
C GLY A 33 2.02 -19.20 -4.30
N ILE A 34 1.50 -18.32 -3.44
CA ILE A 34 2.17 -17.09 -3.00
C ILE A 34 2.94 -17.42 -1.74
N ASP A 35 4.23 -17.06 -1.72
CA ASP A 35 5.05 -17.17 -0.52
C ASP A 35 4.92 -15.86 0.29
N PRO A 36 4.21 -15.87 1.44
CA PRO A 36 4.02 -14.67 2.25
C PRO A 36 5.33 -14.13 2.84
N ASP A 37 6.38 -14.95 2.90
CA ASP A 37 7.67 -14.57 3.45
C ASP A 37 8.65 -14.08 2.34
N ALA A 38 8.24 -14.14 1.06
CA ALA A 38 9.09 -13.73 -0.04
C ALA A 38 9.09 -12.21 -0.22
N SER A 39 10.24 -11.58 -0.01
CA SER A 39 10.45 -10.19 -0.41
C SER A 39 10.28 -10.04 -1.93
N PRO A 40 9.66 -8.95 -2.42
CA PRO A 40 9.57 -8.69 -3.84
C PRO A 40 10.95 -8.69 -4.50
N SER A 41 11.03 -9.22 -5.72
CA SER A 41 12.25 -9.12 -6.51
C SER A 41 12.58 -7.66 -6.82
N ARG A 42 13.86 -7.35 -7.04
CA ARG A 42 14.32 -6.02 -7.47
C ARG A 42 13.58 -5.49 -8.71
N THR A 43 13.14 -6.39 -9.61
CA THR A 43 12.33 -6.02 -10.78
C THR A 43 10.92 -5.58 -10.38
N GLN A 44 10.27 -6.31 -9.47
CA GLN A 44 8.96 -5.91 -8.92
C GLN A 44 9.06 -4.58 -8.17
N LEU A 45 10.09 -4.41 -7.33
CA LEU A 45 10.35 -3.13 -6.64
C LEU A 45 10.54 -1.98 -7.63
N ARG A 46 11.22 -2.22 -8.75
CA ARG A 46 11.42 -1.19 -9.78
C ARG A 46 10.12 -0.79 -10.45
N GLN A 47 9.26 -1.76 -10.76
CA GLN A 47 7.95 -1.50 -11.33
C GLN A 47 7.08 -0.69 -10.35
N ALA A 48 7.07 -1.08 -9.07
CA ALA A 48 6.38 -0.35 -8.01
C ALA A 48 6.89 1.09 -7.89
N TYR A 49 8.22 1.27 -7.87
CA TYR A 49 8.85 2.60 -7.81
C TYR A 49 8.48 3.48 -9.01
N GLU A 50 8.57 2.95 -10.24
CA GLU A 50 8.21 3.69 -11.46
C GLU A 50 6.74 4.12 -11.45
N ALA A 51 5.84 3.23 -11.02
CA ALA A 51 4.42 3.54 -10.88
C ALA A 51 4.17 4.61 -9.81
N SER A 52 4.87 4.56 -8.67
CA SER A 52 4.80 5.60 -7.64
C SER A 52 5.33 6.94 -8.15
N VAL A 53 6.43 6.96 -8.91
CA VAL A 53 6.95 8.21 -9.51
C VAL A 53 5.94 8.82 -10.48
N GLN A 54 5.31 7.99 -11.32
CA GLN A 54 4.27 8.44 -12.25
C GLN A 54 3.04 8.97 -11.50
N GLY A 55 2.61 8.29 -10.45
CA GLY A 55 1.51 8.74 -9.59
C GLY A 55 1.80 10.06 -8.91
N ALA A 56 3.00 10.22 -8.35
CA ALA A 56 3.43 11.47 -7.74
C ALA A 56 3.46 12.63 -8.74
N ALA A 57 3.82 12.39 -10.01
CA ALA A 57 3.75 13.41 -11.04
C ALA A 57 2.29 13.84 -11.30
N CYS A 58 1.38 12.87 -11.50
CA CYS A 58 -0.04 13.15 -11.67
C CYS A 58 -0.63 13.94 -10.49
N LEU A 59 -0.34 13.52 -9.26
CA LEU A 59 -0.84 14.18 -8.06
C LEU A 59 -0.35 15.64 -7.97
N ARG A 60 0.93 15.90 -8.28
CA ARG A 60 1.45 17.27 -8.33
C ARG A 60 0.80 18.12 -9.43
N GLU A 61 0.55 17.53 -10.60
CA GLU A 61 -0.18 18.21 -11.68
C GLU A 61 -1.63 18.53 -11.30
N ALA A 62 -2.25 17.68 -10.48
CA ALA A 62 -3.58 17.90 -9.91
C ALA A 62 -3.58 18.93 -8.75
N GLY A 63 -2.43 19.42 -8.31
CA GLY A 63 -2.29 20.46 -7.29
C GLY A 63 -1.95 19.96 -5.89
N TRP A 64 -1.73 18.65 -5.70
CA TRP A 64 -1.33 18.09 -4.41
C TRP A 64 0.15 18.35 -4.11
N THR A 65 0.45 18.60 -2.83
CA THR A 65 1.83 18.76 -2.37
C THR A 65 2.42 17.40 -2.05
N ILE A 66 3.15 16.82 -3.01
CA ILE A 66 3.78 15.50 -2.86
C ILE A 66 5.30 15.67 -2.78
N SER A 67 5.93 15.06 -1.77
CA SER A 67 7.37 15.02 -1.56
C SER A 67 8.12 14.49 -2.78
N THR A 68 9.33 14.97 -3.03
CA THR A 68 10.16 14.48 -4.14
C THR A 68 10.46 12.99 -3.96
N ALA A 69 10.36 12.24 -5.05
CA ALA A 69 10.67 10.81 -5.02
C ALA A 69 12.12 10.58 -4.54
N PRO A 70 12.37 9.60 -3.66
CA PRO A 70 13.72 9.16 -3.33
C PRO A 70 14.38 8.50 -4.55
N THR A 71 15.66 8.15 -4.47
CA THR A 71 16.27 7.30 -5.50
C THR A 71 15.67 5.88 -5.43
N PHE A 72 15.80 5.11 -6.52
CA PHE A 72 15.37 3.71 -6.50
C PHE A 72 16.08 2.89 -5.42
N ASP A 73 17.38 3.09 -5.21
CA ASP A 73 18.11 2.35 -4.19
C ASP A 73 17.62 2.70 -2.78
N THR A 74 17.31 3.97 -2.50
CA THR A 74 16.71 4.38 -1.22
C THR A 74 15.28 3.84 -1.06
N PHE A 75 14.50 3.77 -2.13
CA PHE A 75 13.18 3.13 -2.10
C PHE A 75 13.30 1.63 -1.78
N GLU A 76 14.22 0.92 -2.43
CA GLU A 76 14.50 -0.51 -2.20
C GLU A 76 14.96 -0.76 -0.76
N ASP A 77 15.87 0.06 -0.22
CA ASP A 77 16.39 -0.07 1.14
C ASP A 77 15.30 0.13 2.22
N HIS A 78 14.27 0.94 1.93
CA HIS A 78 13.22 1.28 2.90
C HIS A 78 11.88 0.59 2.65
N TYR A 79 11.74 -0.20 1.58
CA TYR A 79 10.47 -0.75 1.12
C TYR A 79 9.67 -1.50 2.21
N ASP A 80 10.33 -2.32 3.01
CA ASP A 80 9.67 -3.13 4.05
C ASP A 80 9.37 -2.36 5.35
N SER A 81 9.94 -1.15 5.51
CA SER A 81 9.89 -0.41 6.78
C SER A 81 9.12 0.90 6.71
N ASP A 82 9.37 1.69 5.66
CA ASP A 82 8.77 2.99 5.42
C ASP A 82 8.78 3.24 3.89
N PRO A 83 7.95 2.51 3.13
CA PRO A 83 7.93 2.65 1.68
C PRO A 83 7.43 4.03 1.30
N TRP A 84 8.16 4.70 0.41
CA TRP A 84 7.68 5.96 -0.15
C TRP A 84 6.45 5.70 -1.04
N TYR A 85 5.29 6.19 -0.58
CA TYR A 85 4.01 6.03 -1.26
C TYR A 85 3.30 7.38 -1.39
N PRO A 86 3.22 7.98 -2.59
CA PRO A 86 2.81 9.37 -2.73
C PRO A 86 1.33 9.62 -2.43
N TRP A 87 0.46 8.62 -2.55
CA TRP A 87 -0.95 8.79 -2.17
C TRP A 87 -1.17 8.84 -0.67
N ALA A 88 -0.23 8.36 0.16
CA ALA A 88 -0.30 8.54 1.62
C ALA A 88 -0.05 9.99 2.05
N GLU A 89 0.45 10.85 1.15
CA GLU A 89 0.64 12.27 1.42
C GLU A 89 -0.60 13.13 1.06
N VAL A 90 -1.61 12.51 0.45
CA VAL A 90 -2.90 13.16 0.19
C VAL A 90 -3.73 13.11 1.48
N PRO A 91 -4.43 14.20 1.87
CA PRO A 91 -5.37 14.15 2.99
C PRO A 91 -6.41 13.03 2.82
N ASP A 92 -6.69 12.29 3.90
CA ASP A 92 -7.59 11.12 3.85
C ASP A 92 -8.98 11.46 3.28
N GLU A 93 -9.50 12.65 3.59
CA GLU A 93 -10.77 13.18 3.09
C GLU A 93 -10.82 13.34 1.56
N ASP A 94 -9.66 13.54 0.94
CA ASP A 94 -9.50 13.77 -0.50
C ASP A 94 -8.95 12.55 -1.24
N PHE A 95 -8.53 11.50 -0.52
CA PHE A 95 -7.91 10.30 -1.11
C PHE A 95 -8.78 9.70 -2.23
N ALA A 96 -10.10 9.60 -2.00
CA ALA A 96 -11.02 9.04 -2.99
C ALA A 96 -11.13 9.89 -4.27
N GLU A 97 -10.94 11.21 -4.18
CA GLU A 97 -10.85 12.09 -5.35
C GLU A 97 -9.50 11.97 -6.05
N ALA A 98 -8.42 11.98 -5.27
CA ALA A 98 -7.06 11.82 -5.77
C ALA A 98 -6.89 10.48 -6.49
N ALA A 99 -7.39 9.37 -5.93
CA ALA A 99 -7.32 8.05 -6.54
C ALA A 99 -8.18 7.92 -7.81
N ARG A 100 -9.24 8.72 -7.97
CA ARG A 100 -10.02 8.80 -9.21
C ARG A 100 -9.28 9.54 -10.32
N SER A 101 -8.54 10.60 -9.96
CA SER A 101 -7.79 11.42 -10.91
C SER A 101 -6.44 10.81 -11.27
N CYS A 102 -5.79 10.20 -10.28
CA CYS A 102 -4.46 9.58 -10.36
C CYS A 102 -4.57 8.16 -9.77
N PRO A 103 -4.88 7.15 -10.60
CA PRO A 103 -5.10 5.78 -10.13
C PRO A 103 -3.90 5.22 -9.37
N THR A 104 -4.16 4.57 -8.24
CA THR A 104 -3.13 3.84 -7.49
C THR A 104 -2.66 2.62 -8.28
N PRO A 105 -1.38 2.25 -8.22
CA PRO A 105 -0.91 1.00 -8.82
C PRO A 105 -1.61 -0.20 -8.19
N GLU A 106 -1.88 -1.23 -8.99
CA GLU A 106 -2.38 -2.49 -8.45
C GLU A 106 -1.32 -3.15 -7.56
N PRO A 107 -1.74 -3.81 -6.45
CA PRO A 107 -0.81 -4.53 -5.60
C PRO A 107 -0.13 -5.66 -6.39
N THR A 108 1.20 -5.69 -6.32
CA THR A 108 2.01 -6.79 -6.84
C THR A 108 2.20 -7.83 -5.75
N TYR A 109 1.71 -9.05 -5.98
CA TYR A 109 1.89 -10.23 -5.12
C TYR A 109 2.94 -11.18 -5.71
#